data_AF-A0A1S4EJ56-F1
#
_entry.id   AF-A0A1S4EJ56-F1
#
_cell.length_a   1.000
_cell.length_b   1.000
_cell.length_c   1.000
_cell.angle_alpha   90.00
_cell.angle_beta   90.00
_cell.angle_gamma   90.00
#
_symmetry.space_group_name_H-M   'P 1'
#
loop_
_entity.id
_entity.type
_entity.pdbx_description
1 polymer ?
#
loop_
_entity_poly.entity_id
_entity_poly.type
_entity_poly.pdbx_seq_one_letter_code
_entity_poly.pdbx_strand_id
1 'polypeptide(L)'
;MEIEDEVDILMSSDIMAAQMSTKSINFIRAQSGWIFREDRKEMVGSFQAEFYSINGLVLESRKRREHLSEKDLQKNKAIIESFTKGNTQDLDPNGEPVRRPSLNPPPESCITWEDYINSPEDNVPVLGRELIEKETSKFFKATVAMVRKKKTKRMCLKSFVML
;
A
#
# COMPACT_ATOMS: atom_id res chain seq x y z
N MET A 1 6.28 -24.63 -15.82
CA MET A 1 4.99 -24.78 -15.12
C MET A 1 4.94 -23.87 -13.91
N GLU A 2 5.67 -24.11 -12.81
CA GLU A 2 5.61 -23.25 -11.60
C GLU A 2 5.84 -21.74 -11.87
N ILE A 3 6.88 -21.39 -12.63
CA ILE A 3 7.18 -19.98 -12.95
C ILE A 3 6.08 -19.34 -13.82
N GLU A 4 5.48 -20.10 -14.72
CA GLU A 4 4.43 -19.59 -15.62
C GLU A 4 3.15 -19.29 -14.84
N ASP A 5 2.82 -20.11 -13.85
CA ASP A 5 1.66 -19.93 -12.98
C ASP A 5 1.85 -18.72 -12.05
N GLU A 6 3.06 -18.55 -11.50
CA GLU A 6 3.42 -17.33 -10.75
C GLU A 6 3.29 -16.06 -11.60
N VAL A 7 3.77 -16.12 -12.85
CA VAL A 7 3.63 -15.00 -13.79
C VAL A 7 2.16 -14.72 -14.08
N ASP A 8 1.33 -15.75 -14.30
CA ASP A 8 -0.09 -15.55 -14.59
C ASP A 8 -0.84 -14.91 -13.41
N ILE A 9 -0.52 -15.34 -12.18
CA ILE A 9 -1.05 -14.74 -10.95
C ILE A 9 -0.64 -13.26 -10.85
N LEU A 10 0.64 -12.94 -11.09
CA LEU A 10 1.13 -11.56 -11.02
C LEU A 10 0.47 -10.68 -12.09
N MET A 11 0.30 -11.20 -13.30
CA MET A 11 -0.35 -10.47 -14.38
C MET A 11 -1.84 -10.25 -14.10
N SER A 12 -2.52 -11.20 -13.44
CA SER A 12 -3.95 -11.12 -13.09
C SER A 12 -4.23 -10.42 -11.76
N SER A 13 -3.20 -9.97 -11.06
CA SER A 13 -3.31 -9.23 -9.80
C SER A 13 -3.35 -7.72 -10.00
N ASP A 14 -3.87 -7.01 -9.00
CA ASP A 14 -3.85 -5.55 -8.96
C ASP A 14 -2.42 -5.02 -8.87
N ILE A 15 -2.12 -3.92 -9.58
CA ILE A 15 -0.85 -3.21 -9.38
C ILE A 15 -1.05 -2.26 -8.20
N MET A 16 -0.31 -2.51 -7.12
CA MET A 16 -0.41 -1.77 -5.86
C MET A 16 0.87 -0.99 -5.59
N ALA A 17 0.74 0.29 -5.26
CA ALA A 17 1.80 1.11 -4.71
C ALA A 17 1.33 1.68 -3.38
N ALA A 18 2.18 1.65 -2.36
CA ALA A 18 1.84 2.15 -1.02
C ALA A 18 3.03 2.90 -0.44
N GLN A 19 2.77 4.07 0.12
CA GLN A 19 3.79 4.93 0.73
C GLN A 19 3.29 5.60 2.01
N MET A 20 4.21 5.80 2.95
CA MET A 20 3.91 6.55 4.18
C MET A 20 4.21 8.04 3.95
N SER A 21 3.17 8.87 4.01
CA SER A 21 3.28 10.32 3.90
C SER A 21 3.92 10.90 5.17
N THR A 22 5.03 11.62 5.00
CA THR A 22 5.74 12.30 6.10
C THR A 22 5.40 13.78 6.23
N LYS A 23 4.61 14.32 5.31
CA LYS A 23 4.32 15.76 5.17
C LYS A 23 3.69 16.37 6.43
N SER A 24 2.83 15.62 7.12
CA SER A 24 2.04 16.09 8.27
C SER A 24 2.44 15.48 9.61
N ILE A 25 3.59 14.79 9.69
CA ILE A 25 3.98 14.09 10.91
C ILE A 25 4.33 15.07 12.02
N ASN A 26 3.68 14.90 13.17
CA ASN A 26 4.07 15.56 14.42
C ASN A 26 4.19 14.55 15.58
N PHE A 27 5.09 14.85 16.51
CA PHE A 27 5.39 14.00 17.66
C PHE A 27 4.92 14.72 18.93
N ILE A 28 4.06 14.05 19.70
CA ILE A 28 3.58 14.55 20.99
C ILE A 28 4.03 13.58 22.07
N ARG A 29 4.49 14.09 23.22
CA ARG A 29 4.85 13.22 24.35
C ARG A 29 3.65 12.35 24.73
N ALA A 30 3.85 11.04 24.75
CA ALA A 30 2.83 10.12 25.21
C ALA A 30 2.65 10.33 26.71
N GLN A 31 1.41 10.37 27.19
CA GLN A 31 1.10 10.56 28.60
C GLN A 31 0.52 9.29 29.20
N SER A 32 0.80 9.05 30.48
CA SER A 32 0.30 7.91 31.25
C SER A 32 -0.34 8.39 32.55
N GLY A 33 -1.27 7.60 33.10
CA GLY A 33 -1.91 7.86 34.39
C GLY A 33 -3.39 8.25 34.28
N TRP A 34 -4.20 7.75 35.21
CA TRP A 34 -5.66 7.92 35.22
C TRP A 34 -6.11 9.25 35.85
N ILE A 35 -5.48 9.65 36.95
CA ILE A 35 -5.85 10.85 37.74
C ILE A 35 -4.86 11.99 37.51
N PHE A 36 -3.57 11.67 37.38
CA PHE A 36 -2.51 12.60 37.01
C PHE A 36 -1.87 12.11 35.72
N ARG A 37 -1.80 12.97 34.71
CA ARG A 37 -1.13 12.66 33.46
C ARG A 37 0.32 13.12 33.57
N GLU A 38 1.24 12.17 33.43
CA GLU A 38 2.68 12.44 33.35
C GLU A 38 3.22 11.93 32.01
N ASP A 39 4.29 12.54 31.53
CA ASP A 39 5.08 12.04 30.41
C ASP A 39 5.49 10.58 30.62
N ARG A 40 5.10 9.73 29.68
CA ARG A 40 5.38 8.30 29.70
C ARG A 40 6.87 8.03 29.53
N LYS A 41 7.46 7.43 30.55
CA LYS A 41 8.86 6.95 30.56
C LYS A 41 8.89 5.52 31.04
N GLU A 42 9.40 4.61 30.23
CA GLU A 42 9.47 3.18 30.56
C GLU A 42 10.80 2.58 30.10
N MET A 43 11.15 1.43 30.68
CA MET A 43 12.33 0.67 30.25
C MET A 43 12.01 -0.13 28.98
N VAL A 44 12.75 0.15 27.91
CA VAL A 44 12.73 -0.63 26.66
C VAL A 44 13.99 -1.47 26.59
N GLY A 45 13.90 -2.71 27.09
CA GLY A 45 15.10 -3.52 27.31
C GLY A 45 15.96 -2.90 28.41
N SER A 46 17.23 -2.62 28.13
CA SER A 46 18.16 -2.03 29.09
C SER A 46 18.19 -0.49 29.07
N PHE A 47 17.30 0.16 28.32
CA PHE A 47 17.31 1.61 28.14
C PHE A 47 16.05 2.26 28.71
N GLN A 48 16.23 3.33 29.47
CA GLN A 48 15.12 4.21 29.86
C GLN A 48 14.72 5.07 28.65
N ALA A 49 13.49 4.92 28.18
CA ALA A 49 12.98 5.57 26.99
C ALA A 49 11.81 6.50 27.31
N GLU A 50 11.75 7.62 26.60
CA GLU A 50 10.61 8.54 26.57
C GLU A 50 9.72 8.18 25.38
N PHE A 51 8.41 8.12 25.57
CA PHE A 51 7.47 7.73 24.53
C PHE A 51 6.82 8.94 23.87
N TYR A 52 6.64 8.87 22.55
CA TYR A 52 5.98 9.90 21.74
C TYR A 52 4.92 9.27 20.85
N SER A 53 3.71 9.83 20.88
CA SER A 53 2.65 9.54 19.91
C SER A 53 2.95 10.26 18.60
N ILE A 54 2.85 9.53 17.49
CA ILE A 54 3.00 10.04 16.14
C ILE A 54 1.60 10.33 15.60
N ASN A 55 1.35 11.61 15.30
CA ASN A 55 0.12 12.06 14.68
C ASN A 55 0.37 12.48 13.23
N GLY A 56 -0.69 12.47 12.42
CA GLY A 56 -0.63 12.89 11.02
C GLY A 56 0.16 11.93 10.12
N LEU A 57 0.37 10.69 10.58
CA LEU A 57 0.95 9.62 9.78
C LEU A 57 -0.14 9.05 8.86
N VAL A 58 0.07 9.13 7.56
CA VAL A 58 -0.91 8.69 6.55
C VAL A 58 -0.26 7.65 5.64
N LEU A 59 -0.92 6.51 5.42
CA LEU A 59 -0.59 5.59 4.34
C LEU A 59 -1.39 6.02 3.12
N GLU A 60 -0.68 6.43 2.09
CA GLU A 60 -1.23 6.70 0.76
C GLU A 60 -1.03 5.45 -0.08
N SER A 61 -2.13 4.83 -0.52
CA SER A 61 -2.12 3.65 -1.36
C SER A 61 -2.77 3.96 -2.71
N ARG A 62 -2.13 3.53 -3.79
CA ARG A 62 -2.63 3.62 -5.16
C ARG A 62 -2.81 2.22 -5.72
N LYS A 63 -3.95 1.98 -6.36
CA LYS A 63 -4.33 0.71 -6.97
C LYS A 63 -4.68 0.92 -8.44
N ARG A 64 -4.01 0.20 -9.35
CA ARG A 64 -4.21 0.26 -10.81
C ARG A 64 -4.72 -1.07 -11.36
N ARG A 65 -5.66 -0.99 -12.31
CA ARG A 65 -6.48 -2.13 -12.76
C ARG A 65 -6.85 -2.12 -14.25
N GLU A 66 -6.31 -1.21 -15.04
CA GLU A 66 -6.57 -1.11 -16.48
C GLU A 66 -6.21 -2.38 -17.25
N HIS A 67 -5.26 -3.18 -16.74
CA HIS A 67 -4.84 -4.44 -17.32
C HIS A 67 -5.72 -5.64 -16.91
N LEU A 68 -6.67 -5.48 -15.99
CA LEU A 68 -7.49 -6.57 -15.48
C LEU A 68 -8.81 -6.69 -16.24
N SER A 69 -9.21 -7.92 -16.56
CA SER A 69 -10.56 -8.20 -17.05
C SER A 69 -11.56 -8.24 -15.90
N GLU A 70 -12.87 -8.15 -16.20
CA GLU A 70 -13.91 -8.30 -15.18
C GLU A 70 -13.83 -9.65 -14.46
N LYS A 71 -13.43 -10.71 -15.16
CA LYS A 71 -13.19 -12.04 -14.58
C LYS A 71 -12.04 -12.01 -13.58
N ASP A 72 -10.93 -11.33 -13.92
CA ASP A 72 -9.78 -11.18 -13.01
C ASP A 72 -10.16 -10.37 -11.77
N LEU A 73 -10.94 -9.29 -11.95
CA LEU A 73 -11.44 -8.48 -10.85
C LEU A 73 -12.32 -9.29 -9.90
N GLN A 74 -13.17 -10.18 -10.41
CA GLN A 74 -14.00 -11.06 -9.61
C GLN A 74 -13.18 -12.12 -8.86
N LYS A 75 -12.21 -12.75 -9.53
CA LYS A 75 -11.26 -13.68 -8.87
C LYS A 75 -10.49 -13.00 -7.75
N ASN A 76 -9.92 -11.81 -7.99
CA ASN A 76 -9.17 -11.06 -6.99
C ASN A 76 -10.03 -10.68 -5.77
N LYS A 77 -11.30 -10.32 -5.99
CA LYS A 77 -12.25 -10.08 -4.90
C LYS A 77 -12.50 -11.36 -4.08
N ALA A 78 -12.72 -12.49 -4.75
CA ALA A 78 -12.97 -13.78 -4.11
C ALA A 78 -11.75 -14.27 -3.29
N ILE A 79 -10.53 -14.09 -3.79
CA ILE A 79 -9.28 -14.42 -3.07
C ILE A 79 -9.14 -13.59 -1.79
N ILE A 80 -9.40 -12.28 -1.85
CA ILE A 80 -9.33 -11.42 -0.67
C ILE A 80 -10.41 -11.82 0.35
N GLU A 81 -11.61 -12.14 -0.12
CA GLU A 81 -12.73 -12.57 0.71
C GLU A 81 -12.47 -13.94 1.37
N SER A 82 -11.92 -14.90 0.65
CA SER A 82 -11.59 -16.23 1.15
C SER A 82 -10.44 -16.17 2.18
N PHE A 83 -9.43 -15.32 1.94
CA PHE A 83 -8.35 -15.06 2.89
C PHE A 83 -8.87 -14.41 4.19
N THR A 84 -9.74 -13.40 4.07
CA THR A 84 -10.30 -12.72 5.26
C THR A 84 -11.30 -13.59 6.04
N LYS A 85 -11.93 -14.57 5.41
CA LYS A 85 -12.82 -15.55 6.05
C LYS A 85 -12.11 -16.82 6.51
N GLY A 86 -10.81 -16.97 6.24
CA GLY A 86 -10.01 -18.13 6.65
C GLY A 86 -10.35 -19.43 5.92
N ASN A 87 -10.95 -19.36 4.73
CA ASN A 87 -11.28 -20.55 3.94
C ASN A 87 -10.37 -20.64 2.70
N THR A 88 -9.35 -21.48 2.74
CA THR A 88 -8.47 -21.75 1.59
C THR A 88 -8.97 -22.97 0.82
N GLN A 89 -10.06 -22.81 0.07
CA GLN A 89 -10.56 -23.85 -0.82
C GLN A 89 -10.95 -23.22 -2.14
N ASP A 90 -9.98 -22.98 -3.03
CA ASP A 90 -10.26 -22.86 -4.48
C ASP A 90 -8.99 -22.81 -5.36
N LEU A 91 -8.02 -23.70 -5.08
CA LEU A 91 -6.97 -23.99 -6.06
C LEU A 91 -7.18 -25.43 -6.49
N ASP A 92 -7.89 -25.61 -7.61
CA ASP A 92 -8.13 -26.92 -8.23
C ASP A 92 -6.78 -27.59 -8.54
N PRO A 93 -6.35 -28.64 -7.82
CA PRO A 93 -4.99 -29.19 -7.94
C PRO A 93 -4.76 -30.00 -9.21
N ASN A 94 -5.82 -30.29 -9.98
CA ASN A 94 -5.82 -31.28 -11.07
C ASN A 94 -6.17 -30.69 -12.44
N GLY A 95 -6.40 -29.37 -12.55
CA GLY A 95 -6.73 -28.71 -13.82
C GLY A 95 -5.46 -28.26 -14.54
N GLU A 96 -5.33 -28.58 -15.83
CA GLU A 96 -4.32 -27.96 -16.70
C GLU A 96 -4.35 -26.44 -16.54
N PRO A 97 -3.20 -25.76 -16.36
CA PRO A 97 -3.17 -24.32 -16.15
C PRO A 97 -3.76 -23.62 -17.38
N VAL A 98 -4.97 -23.10 -17.23
CA VAL A 98 -5.65 -22.33 -18.29
C VAL A 98 -4.89 -21.04 -18.47
N ARG A 99 -4.01 -21.03 -19.47
CA ARG A 99 -3.19 -19.85 -19.79
C ARG A 99 -4.08 -18.66 -20.11
N ARG A 100 -3.81 -17.54 -19.45
CA ARG A 100 -4.46 -16.28 -19.76
C ARG A 100 -4.06 -15.81 -21.17
N PRO A 101 -5.02 -15.33 -21.97
CA PRO A 101 -4.71 -14.67 -23.23
C PRO A 101 -3.96 -13.35 -22.98
N SER A 102 -3.13 -12.94 -23.92
CA SER A 102 -2.53 -11.60 -23.91
C SER A 102 -3.62 -10.52 -23.83
N LEU A 103 -3.27 -9.37 -23.26
CA LEU A 103 -4.18 -8.22 -23.22
C LEU A 103 -4.62 -7.85 -24.63
N ASN A 104 -5.89 -7.49 -24.77
CA ASN A 104 -6.35 -6.84 -26.01
C ASN A 104 -5.53 -5.55 -26.25
N PRO A 105 -5.24 -5.21 -27.51
CA PRO A 105 -4.59 -3.94 -27.81
C PRO A 105 -5.42 -2.78 -27.23
N PRO A 106 -4.78 -1.66 -26.84
CA PRO A 106 -5.49 -0.44 -26.48
C PRO A 106 -6.44 -0.01 -27.61
N PRO A 107 -7.56 0.66 -27.30
CA PRO A 107 -8.41 1.28 -28.31
C PRO A 107 -7.59 2.22 -29.21
N GLU A 108 -7.96 2.30 -30.50
CA GLU A 108 -7.32 3.25 -31.40
C GLU A 108 -7.54 4.69 -30.92
N SER A 109 -6.45 5.45 -30.80
CA SER A 109 -6.49 6.86 -30.45
C SER A 109 -6.84 7.71 -31.67
N CYS A 110 -7.78 8.64 -31.55
CA CYS A 110 -8.04 9.66 -32.58
C CYS A 110 -7.09 10.88 -32.53
N ILE A 111 -6.04 10.83 -31.69
CA ILE A 111 -5.11 11.92 -31.44
C ILE A 111 -4.11 12.01 -32.59
N THR A 112 -4.03 13.18 -33.23
CA THR A 112 -3.00 13.45 -34.25
C THR A 112 -1.67 13.86 -33.61
N TRP A 113 -0.59 13.83 -34.40
CA TRP A 113 0.70 14.35 -33.94
C TRP A 113 0.61 15.83 -33.55
N GLU A 114 -0.13 16.61 -34.32
CA GLU A 114 -0.38 18.02 -34.09
C GLU A 114 -1.14 18.27 -32.77
N ASP A 115 -2.13 17.43 -32.45
CA ASP A 115 -2.86 17.53 -31.17
C ASP A 115 -1.96 17.21 -29.99
N TYR A 116 -1.08 16.22 -30.13
CA TYR A 116 -0.15 15.83 -29.08
C TYR A 116 0.91 16.89 -28.81
N ILE A 117 1.59 17.39 -29.85
CA ILE A 117 2.72 18.32 -29.70
C ILE A 117 2.30 19.70 -29.20
N ASN A 118 1.06 20.10 -29.47
CA ASN A 118 0.50 21.39 -29.03
C ASN A 118 -0.34 21.27 -27.74
N SER A 119 -0.40 20.09 -27.12
CA SER A 119 -1.13 19.92 -25.87
C SER A 119 -0.47 20.70 -24.71
N PRO A 120 -1.25 21.36 -23.84
CA PRO A 120 -0.70 22.06 -22.69
C PRO A 120 -0.16 21.04 -21.66
N GLU A 121 0.85 21.44 -20.89
CA GLU A 121 1.57 20.54 -19.94
C GLU A 121 0.64 19.81 -18.96
N ASP A 122 -0.43 20.49 -18.53
CA ASP A 122 -1.42 19.94 -17.58
C ASP A 122 -2.46 19.01 -18.23
N ASN A 123 -2.51 18.90 -19.56
CA ASN A 123 -3.51 18.11 -20.29
C ASN A 123 -2.93 17.41 -21.52
N VAL A 124 -1.86 16.64 -21.29
CA VAL A 124 -1.26 15.77 -22.32
C VAL A 124 -2.21 14.60 -22.60
N PRO A 125 -2.59 14.36 -23.86
CA PRO A 125 -3.57 13.35 -24.18
C PRO A 125 -2.98 11.93 -24.02
N VAL A 126 -3.81 11.01 -23.51
CA VAL A 126 -3.39 9.62 -23.22
C VAL A 126 -3.37 8.81 -24.52
N LEU A 127 -2.17 8.36 -24.93
CA LEU A 127 -1.97 7.54 -26.14
C LEU A 127 -2.14 6.03 -25.89
N GLY A 128 -2.15 5.61 -24.62
CA GLY A 128 -2.27 4.22 -24.20
C GLY A 128 -3.68 3.85 -23.74
N ARG A 129 -3.76 2.75 -22.99
CA ARG A 129 -5.00 2.38 -22.30
C ARG A 129 -5.29 3.39 -21.18
N GLU A 130 -6.55 3.79 -21.06
CA GLU A 130 -7.01 4.67 -19.98
C GLU A 130 -6.70 4.06 -18.60
N LEU A 131 -6.19 4.90 -17.70
CA LEU A 131 -5.77 4.46 -16.38
C LEU A 131 -6.97 4.27 -15.46
N ILE A 132 -7.18 3.04 -14.99
CA ILE A 132 -8.21 2.74 -13.99
C ILE A 132 -7.51 2.68 -12.63
N GLU A 133 -7.41 3.83 -11.97
CA GLU A 133 -6.77 3.93 -10.66
C GLU A 133 -7.75 4.28 -9.52
N LYS A 134 -7.40 3.83 -8.32
CA LYS A 134 -8.04 4.21 -7.08
C LYS A 134 -6.98 4.55 -6.06
N GLU A 135 -7.03 5.76 -5.54
CA GLU A 135 -6.22 6.18 -4.40
C GLU A 135 -7.01 6.07 -3.10
N THR A 136 -6.34 5.62 -2.05
CA THR A 136 -6.89 5.58 -0.70
C THR A 136 -5.87 6.14 0.29
N SER A 137 -6.35 6.92 1.24
CA SER A 137 -5.54 7.46 2.33
C SER A 137 -6.08 6.93 3.65
N LYS A 138 -5.21 6.36 4.49
CA LYS A 138 -5.57 5.87 5.82
C LYS A 138 -4.65 6.46 6.87
N PHE A 139 -5.24 7.05 7.92
CA PHE A 139 -4.50 7.57 9.06
C PHE A 139 -4.06 6.44 9.99
N PHE A 140 -2.80 6.48 10.41
CA PHE A 140 -2.24 5.55 11.38
C PHE A 140 -1.85 6.30 12.66
N LYS A 141 -2.18 5.68 13.80
CA LYS A 141 -1.62 6.08 15.09
C LYS A 141 -0.46 5.16 15.39
N ALA A 142 0.72 5.75 15.61
CA ALA A 142 1.90 5.02 15.99
C ALA A 142 2.50 5.64 17.26
N THR A 143 3.29 4.87 18.00
CA THR A 143 4.04 5.36 19.16
C THR A 143 5.49 4.97 18.99
N VAL A 144 6.41 5.90 19.27
CA VAL A 144 7.85 5.66 19.22
C VAL A 144 8.47 5.82 20.61
N ALA A 145 9.38 4.91 20.95
CA ALA A 145 10.21 5.00 22.15
C ALA A 145 11.59 5.57 21.79
N MET A 146 11.96 6.67 22.44
CA MET A 146 13.20 7.42 22.15
C MET A 146 14.11 7.43 23.38
N VAL A 147 15.38 7.04 23.17
CA VAL A 147 16.39 7.01 24.24
C VAL A 147 17.41 8.12 24.00
N ARG A 148 17.75 8.85 25.07
CA ARG A 148 18.79 9.88 25.01
C ARG A 148 20.17 9.26 25.24
N LYS A 149 20.99 9.10 24.18
CA LYS A 149 22.43 8.85 24.36
C LYS A 149 23.17 10.19 24.43
N LYS A 150 24.20 10.26 25.31
CA LYS A 150 25.15 11.39 25.38
C LYS A 150 25.73 11.58 23.96
N LYS A 151 25.23 12.61 23.25
CA LYS A 151 25.56 13.08 21.88
C LYS A 151 24.56 12.83 20.72
N THR A 152 23.59 11.92 20.77
CA THR A 152 22.54 11.82 19.72
C THR A 152 21.31 11.04 20.19
N LYS A 153 20.09 11.50 19.87
CA LYS A 153 18.85 10.73 20.06
C LYS A 153 18.83 9.57 19.06
N ARG A 154 18.74 8.33 19.52
CA ARG A 154 18.54 7.15 18.64
C ARG A 154 17.17 6.56 18.90
N MET A 155 16.50 6.16 17.82
CA MET A 155 15.21 5.49 17.86
C MET A 155 15.43 4.02 18.24
N CYS A 156 14.74 3.55 19.29
CA CYS A 156 14.71 2.13 19.64
C CYS A 156 13.41 1.53 19.07
N LEU A 157 13.45 0.98 17.86
CA LEU A 157 12.33 0.19 17.35
C LEU A 157 12.33 -1.16 18.07
N LYS A 158 11.34 -1.40 18.93
CA LYS A 158 10.81 -2.75 19.13
C LYS A 158 9.55 -2.84 18.28
N SER A 159 9.61 -3.68 17.25
CA SER A 159 8.53 -4.10 16.36
C SER A 159 7.52 -3.02 15.98
N PHE A 160 7.62 -2.56 14.72
CA PHE A 160 6.53 -1.87 14.03
C PHE A 160 5.40 -2.89 13.84
N VAL A 161 4.60 -3.15 14.87
CA VAL A 161 3.36 -3.91 14.72
C VAL A 161 2.33 -2.92 14.19
N MET A 162 2.24 -2.87 12.87
CA MET A 162 1.14 -2.27 12.15
C MET A 162 -0.06 -3.20 12.36
N LEU A 163 -0.94 -2.86 13.31
CA LEU A 163 -2.27 -3.47 13.39
C LEU A 163 -3.14 -2.92 12.25
#